data_AF-A0A1X7IEP6-F1
#
_entry.id   AF-A0A1X7IEP6-F1
#
_cell.length_a   1.000
_cell.length_b   1.000
_cell.length_c   1.000
_cell.angle_alpha   90.00
_cell.angle_beta   90.00
_cell.angle_gamma   90.00
#
_symmetry.space_group_name_H-M   'P 1'
#
loop_
_entity.id
_entity.type
_entity.pdbx_description
1 polymer ?
#
loop_
_entity_poly.entity_id
_entity_poly.type
_entity_poly.pdbx_seq_one_letter_code
_entity_poly.pdbx_strand_id
1 'polypeptide(L)'
;MRYGKRVAGFNIRICAFLLWLACIPFAAHAAPIPSIPWEKAEASDEVKNILQQSLSIQELDEEIKRISLREQEAISTRSNLEQALDKEEKKLQAKQKDAGRVLRAYYMGERDMLLDAALSADRLQDIFALLDYYQFLVETDQEILAAYKSNVKRIDQLRAEQAALVRELTQVRTNLEEQRERMLQLKEDLNLDVANSSDPEAMQKLISEFTKYWQSVGLFEVRHYFQAIAQSMQKLPDFVKENGNLKGKGLEYTLSIKDEELNAFLRKQDEMFNQFQFVFKDNVIAAIGEREGLKVYVEGRYTIENEPQHAIRFHVERLQFNGLELSEATRKDLEKQFDLNFYPQQLVSFIEAKEVKLEPHQLTVKLAVKL
;
A
#
# COMPACT_ATOMS: atom_id res chain seq x y z
N MET A 1 26.72 -61.26 -46.39
CA MET A 1 26.42 -59.95 -45.77
C MET A 1 25.31 -60.18 -44.75
N ARG A 2 25.56 -60.59 -43.50
CA ARG A 2 26.25 -59.99 -42.34
C ARG A 2 25.52 -58.76 -41.74
N TYR A 3 25.00 -59.00 -40.51
CA TYR A 3 24.57 -58.09 -39.42
C TYR A 3 23.25 -57.32 -39.59
N GLY A 4 22.36 -57.19 -38.59
CA GLY A 4 22.33 -57.58 -37.17
C GLY A 4 20.92 -57.31 -36.63
N LYS A 5 20.30 -58.25 -35.90
CA LYS A 5 20.23 -58.36 -34.42
C LYS A 5 19.62 -57.15 -33.67
N ARG A 6 18.45 -57.43 -33.08
CA ARG A 6 18.01 -57.12 -31.70
C ARG A 6 18.70 -55.94 -31.00
N VAL A 7 17.89 -54.93 -30.62
CA VAL A 7 17.92 -54.40 -29.24
C VAL A 7 16.48 -54.15 -28.80
N ALA A 8 15.95 -55.10 -28.04
CA ALA A 8 14.91 -54.85 -27.06
C ALA A 8 15.53 -54.06 -25.90
N GLY A 9 14.78 -53.13 -25.33
CA GLY A 9 15.08 -52.55 -24.03
C GLY A 9 16.05 -51.38 -24.04
N PHE A 10 15.59 -50.21 -24.51
CA PHE A 10 16.10 -48.93 -24.02
C PHE A 10 15.14 -47.84 -24.48
N ASN A 11 14.22 -47.42 -23.59
CA ASN A 11 13.48 -46.13 -23.58
C ASN A 11 12.31 -46.15 -22.57
N ILE A 12 12.36 -47.02 -21.55
CA ILE A 12 11.61 -46.88 -20.29
C ILE A 12 12.59 -46.39 -19.22
N ARG A 13 13.33 -45.30 -19.49
CA ARG A 13 14.21 -44.62 -18.50
C ARG A 13 14.46 -43.13 -18.82
N ILE A 14 13.56 -42.46 -19.56
CA ILE A 14 13.65 -41.00 -19.81
C ILE A 14 12.40 -40.23 -19.32
N CYS A 15 11.36 -40.91 -18.83
CA CYS A 15 10.19 -40.27 -18.20
C CYS A 15 10.26 -40.16 -16.67
N ALA A 16 11.41 -40.46 -16.05
CA ALA A 16 11.55 -40.48 -14.58
C ALA A 16 12.50 -39.41 -14.00
N PHE A 17 12.95 -38.44 -14.81
CA PHE A 17 13.85 -37.36 -14.37
C PHE A 17 13.36 -35.94 -14.66
N LEU A 18 12.11 -35.79 -15.10
CA LEU A 18 11.40 -34.50 -15.29
C LEU A 18 10.19 -34.35 -14.33
N LEU A 19 10.18 -35.13 -13.25
CA LEU A 19 9.14 -35.13 -12.22
C LEU A 19 9.73 -35.01 -10.80
N TRP A 20 10.92 -34.39 -10.71
CA TRP A 20 11.63 -34.12 -9.47
C TRP A 20 12.28 -32.72 -9.48
N LEU A 21 11.50 -31.71 -9.90
CA LEU A 21 11.86 -30.30 -9.81
C LEU A 21 10.63 -29.40 -9.57
N ALA A 22 9.61 -29.95 -8.92
CA ALA A 22 8.38 -29.24 -8.54
C ALA A 22 7.90 -29.56 -7.10
N CYS A 23 8.80 -30.04 -6.25
CA CYS A 23 8.55 -30.15 -4.80
C CYS A 23 9.75 -29.58 -4.04
N ILE A 24 10.05 -28.29 -4.25
CA ILE A 24 10.54 -27.50 -3.12
C ILE A 24 9.27 -27.14 -2.36
N PRO A 25 9.06 -27.62 -1.13
CA PRO A 25 7.96 -27.13 -0.30
C PRO A 25 8.27 -25.65 -0.04
N PHE A 26 7.60 -24.78 -0.80
CA PHE A 26 7.63 -23.35 -0.61
C PHE A 26 6.94 -23.08 0.74
N ALA A 27 7.75 -22.94 1.78
CA ALA A 27 7.50 -22.20 3.01
C ALA A 27 6.12 -22.33 3.71
N ALA A 28 5.47 -23.50 3.71
CA ALA A 28 4.22 -23.70 4.47
C ALA A 28 4.43 -23.87 6.00
N HIS A 29 5.65 -23.72 6.52
CA HIS A 29 5.96 -23.80 7.96
C HIS A 29 6.94 -22.70 8.38
N ALA A 30 6.65 -21.44 8.03
CA ALA A 30 7.22 -20.32 8.79
C ALA A 30 6.57 -20.34 10.19
N ALA A 31 7.08 -21.21 11.07
CA ALA A 31 6.82 -21.10 12.50
C ALA A 31 7.24 -19.69 12.92
N PRO A 32 6.43 -18.99 13.76
CA PRO A 32 6.77 -17.66 14.21
C PRO A 32 8.16 -17.72 14.84
N ILE A 33 9.08 -16.93 14.31
CA ILE A 33 10.38 -16.71 14.94
C ILE A 33 10.06 -16.23 16.37
N PRO A 34 10.65 -16.84 17.41
CA PRO A 34 10.42 -16.38 18.78
C PRO A 34 10.75 -14.89 18.86
N SER A 35 9.72 -14.09 19.15
CA SER A 35 9.81 -12.63 19.19
C SER A 35 10.64 -12.21 20.40
N ILE A 36 11.70 -11.44 20.17
CA ILE A 36 12.46 -10.80 21.24
C ILE A 36 11.90 -9.38 21.37
N PRO A 37 11.24 -9.04 22.50
CA PRO A 37 10.77 -7.69 22.73
C PRO A 37 11.95 -6.72 22.69
N TRP A 38 11.78 -5.57 22.03
CA TRP A 38 12.86 -4.57 21.86
C TRP A 38 13.49 -4.13 23.19
N GLU A 39 12.70 -4.10 24.27
CA GLU A 39 13.11 -3.73 25.63
C GLU A 39 13.94 -4.82 26.34
N LYS A 40 13.93 -6.06 25.82
CA LYS A 40 14.63 -7.22 26.39
C LYS A 40 15.74 -7.75 25.48
N ALA A 41 16.18 -6.94 24.51
CA ALA A 41 17.35 -7.21 23.68
C ALA A 41 18.67 -7.11 24.48
N GLU A 42 18.73 -7.71 25.67
CA GLU A 42 19.96 -7.83 26.44
C GLU A 42 20.77 -9.01 25.90
N ALA A 43 21.83 -8.67 25.15
CA ALA A 43 23.09 -9.39 24.98
C ALA A 43 23.06 -10.93 24.83
N SER A 44 22.06 -11.49 24.14
CA SER A 44 22.21 -12.83 23.56
C SER A 44 23.14 -12.74 22.34
N ASP A 45 24.08 -13.69 22.22
CA ASP A 45 24.94 -13.82 21.02
C ASP A 45 24.11 -14.01 19.73
N GLU A 46 22.89 -14.53 19.84
CA GLU A 46 21.94 -14.64 18.72
C GLU A 46 21.41 -13.27 18.29
N VAL A 47 21.05 -12.40 19.25
CA VAL A 47 20.62 -11.01 18.96
C VAL A 47 21.78 -10.22 18.37
N LYS A 48 22.99 -10.41 18.89
CA LYS A 48 24.21 -9.79 18.37
C LYS A 48 24.44 -10.18 16.91
N ASN A 49 24.34 -11.47 16.58
CA ASN A 49 24.51 -11.94 15.21
C ASN A 49 23.42 -11.40 14.29
N ILE A 50 22.15 -11.36 14.72
CA ILE A 50 21.05 -10.80 13.94
C ILE A 50 21.28 -9.31 13.66
N LEU A 51 21.65 -8.52 14.68
CA LEU A 51 21.95 -7.09 14.55
C LEU A 51 23.15 -6.86 13.64
N GLN A 52 24.24 -7.61 13.81
CA GLN A 52 25.44 -7.50 12.99
C GLN A 52 25.22 -7.91 11.53
N GLN A 53 24.40 -8.94 11.28
CA GLN A 53 24.02 -9.32 9.93
C GLN A 53 23.18 -8.21 9.29
N SER A 54 22.12 -7.77 9.96
CA SER A 54 21.17 -6.76 9.45
C SER A 54 21.72 -5.33 9.26
N LEU A 55 22.87 -5.03 9.85
CA LEU A 55 23.59 -3.74 9.72
C LEU A 55 24.89 -3.90 8.93
N SER A 56 25.02 -4.95 8.12
CA SER A 56 26.21 -5.12 7.31
C SER A 56 26.39 -3.91 6.38
N ILE A 57 27.61 -3.37 6.31
CA ILE A 57 27.95 -2.26 5.41
C ILE A 57 27.58 -2.60 3.96
N GLN A 58 27.68 -3.88 3.57
CA GLN A 58 27.27 -4.32 2.25
C GLN A 58 25.75 -4.19 2.05
N GLU A 59 24.93 -4.54 3.05
CA GLU A 59 23.47 -4.38 2.98
C GLU A 59 23.09 -2.90 2.92
N LEU A 60 23.77 -2.03 3.69
CA LEU A 60 23.60 -0.58 3.59
C LEU A 60 24.00 -0.05 2.20
N ASP A 61 25.08 -0.55 1.60
CA ASP A 61 25.50 -0.16 0.24
C ASP A 61 24.48 -0.57 -0.83
N GLU A 62 23.92 -1.78 -0.72
CA GLU A 62 22.86 -2.26 -1.60
C GLU A 62 21.57 -1.42 -1.44
N GLU A 63 21.23 -1.09 -0.19
CA GLU A 63 20.08 -0.26 0.15
C GLU A 63 20.21 1.18 -0.36
N ILE A 64 21.37 1.83 -0.16
CA ILE A 64 21.68 3.17 -0.70
C ILE A 64 21.53 3.17 -2.21
N LYS A 65 22.08 2.15 -2.88
CA LYS A 65 21.97 2.02 -4.33
C LYS A 65 20.51 1.89 -4.78
N ARG A 66 19.70 1.10 -4.07
CA ARG A 66 18.27 0.92 -4.36
C ARG A 66 17.49 2.22 -4.18
N ILE A 67 17.63 2.88 -3.04
CA ILE A 67 16.94 4.15 -2.77
C ILE A 67 17.37 5.22 -3.77
N SER A 68 18.65 5.27 -4.15
CA SER A 68 19.15 6.19 -5.17
C SER A 68 18.52 5.94 -6.55
N LEU A 69 18.32 4.67 -6.93
CA LEU A 69 17.63 4.32 -8.17
C LEU A 69 16.16 4.76 -8.13
N ARG A 70 15.44 4.45 -7.03
CA ARG A 70 14.05 4.88 -6.83
C ARG A 70 13.91 6.40 -6.84
N GLU A 71 14.84 7.11 -6.22
CA GLU A 71 14.90 8.58 -6.22
C GLU A 71 15.05 9.11 -7.66
N GLN A 72 15.96 8.53 -8.44
CA GLN A 72 16.18 8.92 -9.84
C GLN A 72 14.96 8.65 -10.72
N GLU A 73 14.30 7.50 -10.54
CA GLU A 73 13.05 7.16 -11.22
C GLU A 73 11.90 8.12 -10.82
N ALA A 74 11.78 8.47 -9.54
CA ALA A 74 10.79 9.43 -9.05
C ALA A 74 11.05 10.83 -9.63
N ILE A 75 12.30 11.29 -9.68
CA ILE A 75 12.69 12.56 -10.31
C ILE A 75 12.34 12.55 -11.81
N SER A 76 12.65 11.46 -12.52
CA SER A 76 12.31 11.31 -13.94
C SER A 76 10.79 11.33 -14.16
N THR A 77 10.05 10.58 -13.34
CA THR A 77 8.57 10.52 -13.37
C THR A 77 7.97 11.89 -13.13
N ARG A 78 8.47 12.63 -12.14
CA ARG A 78 8.05 13.99 -11.87
C ARG A 78 8.35 14.92 -13.06
N SER A 79 9.53 14.81 -13.68
CA SER A 79 9.85 15.62 -14.87
C SER A 79 8.90 15.30 -16.04
N ASN A 80 8.62 14.02 -16.28
CA ASN A 80 7.66 13.60 -17.31
C ASN A 80 6.24 14.09 -16.99
N LEU A 81 5.83 14.04 -15.72
CA LEU A 81 4.56 14.59 -15.24
C LEU A 81 4.50 16.10 -15.48
N GLU A 82 5.55 16.85 -15.12
CA GLU A 82 5.63 18.29 -15.37
C GLU A 82 5.51 18.62 -16.85
N GLN A 83 6.17 17.86 -17.74
CA GLN A 83 6.03 18.02 -19.20
C GLN A 83 4.63 17.66 -19.71
N ALA A 84 4.01 16.60 -19.18
CA ALA A 84 2.65 16.23 -19.53
C ALA A 84 1.64 17.27 -19.03
N LEU A 85 1.89 17.85 -17.86
CA LEU A 85 1.10 18.93 -17.29
C LEU A 85 1.24 20.20 -18.10
N ASP A 86 2.42 20.57 -18.60
CA ASP A 86 2.60 21.73 -19.49
C ASP A 86 1.79 21.57 -20.80
N LYS A 87 1.68 20.34 -21.31
CA LYS A 87 0.80 20.03 -22.45
C LYS A 87 -0.68 20.12 -22.10
N GLU A 88 -1.08 19.63 -20.93
CA GLU A 88 -2.45 19.75 -20.42
C GLU A 88 -2.80 21.17 -19.97
N GLU A 89 -1.81 22.00 -19.66
CA GLU A 89 -1.97 23.39 -19.25
C GLU A 89 -2.57 24.22 -20.38
N LYS A 90 -2.27 23.89 -21.64
CA LYS A 90 -2.96 24.50 -22.81
C LYS A 90 -4.45 24.19 -22.84
N LYS A 91 -4.86 22.99 -22.43
CA LYS A 91 -6.29 22.63 -22.27
C LYS A 91 -6.88 23.30 -21.03
N LEU A 92 -6.10 23.42 -19.96
CA LEU A 92 -6.49 24.11 -18.74
C LEU A 92 -6.69 25.61 -18.98
N GLN A 93 -5.89 26.25 -19.83
CA GLN A 93 -6.05 27.65 -20.25
C GLN A 93 -7.38 27.89 -20.95
N ALA A 94 -7.82 26.96 -21.82
CA ALA A 94 -9.14 27.04 -22.42
C ALA A 94 -10.25 26.97 -21.35
N LYS A 95 -10.17 26.00 -20.44
CA LYS A 95 -11.12 25.87 -19.32
C LYS A 95 -11.07 27.07 -18.36
N GLN A 96 -9.89 27.64 -18.14
CA GLN A 96 -9.69 28.84 -17.33
C GLN A 96 -10.36 30.05 -17.99
N LYS A 97 -10.23 30.19 -19.31
CA LYS A 97 -10.92 31.24 -20.07
C LYS A 97 -12.44 31.07 -20.00
N ASP A 98 -12.94 29.85 -20.11
CA ASP A 98 -14.36 29.56 -19.99
C ASP A 98 -14.88 29.86 -18.58
N ALA A 99 -14.21 29.37 -17.53
CA ALA A 99 -14.51 29.69 -16.14
C ALA A 99 -14.44 31.20 -15.86
N GLY A 100 -13.43 31.89 -16.41
CA GLY A 100 -13.28 33.34 -16.29
C GLY A 100 -14.39 34.12 -16.99
N ARG A 101 -14.90 33.63 -18.13
CA ARG A 101 -16.07 34.20 -18.80
C ARG A 101 -17.31 34.05 -17.93
N VAL A 102 -17.54 32.86 -17.38
CA VAL A 102 -18.65 32.59 -16.45
C VAL A 102 -18.59 33.56 -15.27
N LEU A 103 -17.46 33.61 -14.56
CA LEU A 103 -17.29 34.51 -13.40
C LEU A 103 -17.52 35.99 -13.77
N ARG A 104 -17.05 36.42 -14.95
CA ARG A 104 -17.29 37.79 -15.43
C ARG A 104 -18.76 38.06 -15.70
N ALA A 105 -19.48 37.11 -16.29
CA ALA A 105 -20.92 37.26 -16.56
C ALA A 105 -21.73 37.44 -15.26
N TYR A 106 -21.38 36.71 -14.20
CA TYR A 106 -21.96 36.93 -12.87
C TYR A 106 -21.52 38.27 -12.27
N TYR A 107 -20.23 38.62 -12.34
CA TYR A 107 -19.71 39.86 -11.77
C TYR A 107 -20.27 41.13 -12.43
N MET A 108 -20.43 41.11 -13.76
CA MET A 108 -20.98 42.23 -14.52
C MET A 108 -22.51 42.30 -14.48
N GLY A 109 -23.18 41.35 -13.80
CA GLY A 109 -24.63 41.29 -13.71
C GLY A 109 -25.33 40.84 -14.99
N GLU A 110 -24.61 40.28 -15.97
CA GLU A 110 -25.22 39.76 -17.22
C GLU A 110 -26.22 38.63 -16.94
N ARG A 111 -25.98 37.87 -15.86
CA ARG A 111 -26.90 36.82 -15.39
C ARG A 111 -28.14 37.39 -14.72
N ASP A 112 -28.02 38.51 -14.03
CA ASP A 112 -29.13 39.19 -13.39
C ASP A 112 -30.06 39.81 -14.45
N MET A 113 -29.50 40.34 -15.54
CA MET A 113 -30.27 40.87 -16.67
C MET A 113 -31.19 39.83 -17.33
N LEU A 114 -30.80 38.55 -17.37
CA LEU A 114 -31.65 37.48 -17.91
C LEU A 114 -32.83 37.18 -16.98
N LEU A 115 -32.61 37.26 -15.68
CA LEU A 115 -33.65 37.06 -14.68
C LEU A 115 -34.63 38.25 -14.67
N ASP A 116 -34.11 39.47 -14.79
CA ASP A 116 -34.90 40.69 -14.96
C ASP A 116 -35.73 40.65 -16.25
N ALA A 117 -35.17 40.13 -17.34
CA ALA A 117 -35.89 39.93 -18.60
C ALA A 117 -37.03 38.91 -18.46
N ALA A 118 -36.82 37.83 -17.71
CA ALA A 118 -37.86 36.85 -17.42
C ALA A 118 -38.98 37.45 -16.55
N LEU A 119 -38.64 38.26 -15.55
CA LEU A 119 -39.61 38.93 -14.68
C LEU A 119 -40.39 40.06 -15.39
N SER A 120 -39.83 40.61 -16.47
CA SER A 120 -40.41 41.70 -17.24
C SER A 120 -41.23 41.24 -18.46
N ALA A 121 -41.36 39.93 -18.69
CA ALA A 121 -42.06 39.42 -19.87
C ALA A 121 -43.60 39.48 -19.71
N ASP A 122 -44.28 39.97 -20.75
CA ASP A 122 -45.74 40.20 -20.73
C ASP A 122 -46.59 38.91 -20.84
N ARG A 123 -45.98 37.78 -21.22
CA ARG A 123 -46.67 36.49 -21.42
C ARG A 123 -46.07 35.41 -20.55
N LEU A 124 -46.92 34.68 -19.83
CA LEU A 124 -46.53 33.54 -18.98
C LEU A 124 -45.68 32.50 -19.72
N GLN A 125 -45.96 32.24 -21.00
CA GLN A 125 -45.20 31.29 -21.82
C GLN A 125 -43.75 31.74 -22.04
N ASP A 126 -43.53 33.04 -22.23
CA ASP A 126 -42.20 33.62 -22.44
C ASP A 126 -41.40 33.62 -21.12
N ILE A 127 -42.08 33.81 -19.98
CA ILE A 127 -41.48 33.67 -18.64
C ILE A 127 -40.92 32.26 -18.45
N PHE A 128 -41.74 31.21 -18.69
CA PHE A 128 -41.29 29.83 -18.51
C PHE A 128 -40.12 29.47 -19.44
N ALA A 129 -40.19 29.89 -20.71
CA ALA A 129 -39.09 29.66 -21.65
C ALA A 129 -37.78 30.32 -21.19
N LEU A 130 -37.82 31.56 -20.71
CA LEU A 130 -36.63 32.27 -20.21
C LEU A 130 -36.07 31.65 -18.92
N LEU A 131 -36.94 31.14 -18.03
CA LEU A 131 -36.52 30.43 -16.82
C LEU A 131 -35.87 29.08 -17.14
N ASP A 132 -36.40 28.32 -18.11
CA ASP A 132 -35.78 27.07 -18.56
C ASP A 132 -34.38 27.33 -19.15
N TYR A 133 -34.24 28.38 -19.97
CA TYR A 133 -32.94 28.81 -20.49
C TYR A 133 -31.99 29.24 -19.37
N TYR A 134 -32.48 29.99 -18.38
CA TYR A 134 -31.69 30.41 -17.23
C TYR A 134 -31.19 29.21 -16.43
N GLN A 135 -32.07 28.24 -16.14
CA GLN A 135 -31.70 27.02 -15.42
C GLN A 135 -30.61 26.24 -16.17
N PHE A 136 -30.81 25.96 -17.46
CA PHE A 136 -29.81 25.25 -18.28
C PHE A 136 -28.46 25.97 -18.29
N LEU A 137 -28.49 27.30 -18.35
CA LEU A 137 -27.28 28.13 -18.35
C LEU A 137 -26.57 28.12 -16.99
N VAL A 138 -27.31 28.16 -15.88
CA VAL A 138 -26.73 28.03 -14.53
C VAL A 138 -26.13 26.64 -14.32
N GLU A 139 -26.79 25.58 -14.75
CA GLU A 139 -26.25 24.21 -14.69
C GLU A 139 -24.94 24.09 -15.46
N THR A 140 -24.91 24.61 -16.69
CA THR A 140 -23.70 24.63 -17.53
C THR A 140 -22.57 25.45 -16.86
N ASP A 141 -22.88 26.61 -16.31
CA ASP A 141 -21.92 27.46 -15.60
C ASP A 141 -21.32 26.74 -14.38
N GLN A 142 -22.16 26.01 -13.62
CA GLN A 142 -21.71 25.19 -12.49
C GLN A 142 -20.80 24.04 -12.93
N GLU A 143 -21.14 23.35 -14.01
CA GLU A 143 -20.31 22.28 -14.58
C GLU A 143 -18.94 22.79 -15.00
N ILE A 144 -18.88 23.94 -15.70
CA ILE A 144 -17.63 24.56 -16.13
C ILE A 144 -16.73 24.89 -14.93
N LEU A 145 -17.29 25.52 -13.89
CA LEU A 145 -16.56 25.90 -12.69
C LEU A 145 -16.11 24.69 -11.88
N ALA A 146 -16.99 23.69 -11.70
CA ALA A 146 -16.69 22.45 -10.97
C ALA A 146 -15.59 21.65 -11.68
N ALA A 147 -15.69 21.50 -13.01
CA ALA A 147 -14.70 20.82 -13.81
C ALA A 147 -13.33 21.53 -13.74
N TYR A 148 -13.30 22.86 -13.84
CA TYR A 148 -12.05 23.61 -13.71
C TYR A 148 -11.43 23.42 -12.32
N LYS A 149 -12.20 23.64 -11.25
CA LYS A 149 -11.76 23.47 -9.86
C LYS A 149 -11.22 22.06 -9.57
N SER A 150 -11.93 21.04 -10.02
CA SER A 150 -11.53 19.64 -9.84
C SER A 150 -10.22 19.32 -10.56
N ASN A 151 -10.05 19.82 -11.79
CA ASN A 151 -8.82 19.62 -12.55
C ASN A 151 -7.62 20.30 -11.89
N VAL A 152 -7.76 21.54 -11.43
CA VAL A 152 -6.69 22.24 -10.70
C VAL A 152 -6.31 21.47 -9.44
N LYS A 153 -7.31 21.12 -8.61
CA LYS A 153 -7.06 20.39 -7.36
C LYS A 153 -6.34 19.07 -7.59
N ARG A 154 -6.74 18.30 -8.60
CA ARG A 154 -6.10 17.01 -8.94
C ARG A 154 -4.64 17.20 -9.36
N ILE A 155 -4.34 18.23 -10.15
CA ILE A 155 -2.97 18.52 -10.58
C ILE A 155 -2.10 18.90 -9.39
N ASP A 156 -2.61 19.76 -8.50
CA ASP A 156 -1.88 20.19 -7.30
C ASP A 156 -1.60 19.01 -6.36
N GLN A 157 -2.57 18.12 -6.19
CA GLN A 157 -2.41 16.88 -5.41
C GLN A 157 -1.31 16.00 -6.00
N LEU A 158 -1.34 15.72 -7.32
CA LEU A 158 -0.31 14.91 -7.98
C LEU A 158 1.09 15.52 -7.86
N ARG A 159 1.20 16.84 -7.99
CA ARG A 159 2.48 17.55 -7.80
C ARG A 159 2.98 17.44 -6.36
N ALA A 160 2.08 17.61 -5.38
CA ALA A 160 2.42 17.54 -3.97
C ALA A 160 2.88 16.13 -3.57
N GLU A 161 2.18 15.09 -4.03
CA GLU A 161 2.52 13.69 -3.79
C GLU A 161 3.89 13.33 -4.35
N GLN A 162 4.17 13.69 -5.61
CA GLN A 162 5.48 13.43 -6.24
C GLN A 162 6.61 14.20 -5.55
N ALA A 163 6.37 15.47 -5.17
CA ALA A 163 7.35 16.27 -4.45
C ALA A 163 7.60 15.77 -3.02
N ALA A 164 6.59 15.17 -2.37
CA ALA A 164 6.75 14.52 -1.08
C ALA A 164 7.59 13.24 -1.21
N LEU A 165 7.28 12.40 -2.21
CA LEU A 165 8.01 11.16 -2.48
C LEU A 165 9.50 11.40 -2.73
N VAL A 166 9.85 12.35 -3.59
CA VAL A 166 11.26 12.70 -3.85
C VAL A 166 11.95 13.14 -2.56
N ARG A 167 11.32 14.03 -1.78
CA ARG A 167 11.91 14.49 -0.51
C ARG A 167 12.11 13.35 0.50
N GLU A 168 11.15 12.44 0.60
CA GLU A 168 11.24 11.28 1.48
C GLU A 168 12.38 10.36 1.05
N LEU A 169 12.49 10.03 -0.24
CA LEU A 169 13.57 9.21 -0.78
C LEU A 169 14.95 9.86 -0.58
N THR A 170 15.09 11.17 -0.84
CA THR A 170 16.32 11.91 -0.58
C THR A 170 16.70 11.84 0.91
N GLN A 171 15.73 12.03 1.81
CA GLN A 171 15.99 11.97 3.25
C GLN A 171 16.42 10.56 3.70
N VAL A 172 15.75 9.52 3.20
CA VAL A 172 16.12 8.13 3.49
C VAL A 172 17.54 7.83 3.01
N ARG A 173 17.90 8.25 1.79
CA ARG A 173 19.25 8.08 1.25
C ARG A 173 20.30 8.78 2.12
N THR A 174 20.09 10.04 2.47
CA THR A 174 21.05 10.78 3.32
C THR A 174 21.20 10.12 4.69
N ASN A 175 20.11 9.67 5.30
CA ASN A 175 20.18 8.95 6.58
C ASN A 175 20.99 7.66 6.47
N LEU A 176 20.85 6.93 5.37
CA LEU A 176 21.61 5.71 5.08
C LEU A 176 23.10 5.97 4.86
N GLU A 177 23.45 7.02 4.10
CA GLU A 177 24.84 7.44 3.87
C GLU A 177 25.52 7.79 5.20
N GLU A 178 24.85 8.56 6.06
CA GLU A 178 25.38 8.88 7.39
C GLU A 178 25.51 7.64 8.30
N GLN A 179 24.55 6.72 8.25
CA GLN A 179 24.61 5.45 9.00
C GLN A 179 25.78 4.59 8.54
N ARG A 180 26.02 4.52 7.23
CA ARG A 180 27.15 3.82 6.65
C ARG A 180 28.48 4.38 7.17
N GLU A 181 28.64 5.70 7.21
CA GLU A 181 29.83 6.35 7.75
C GLU A 181 30.04 6.03 9.24
N ARG A 182 28.97 6.06 10.04
CA ARG A 182 29.02 5.67 11.46
C ARG A 182 29.38 4.20 11.66
N MET A 183 28.85 3.30 10.82
CA MET A 183 29.18 1.88 10.88
C MET A 183 30.63 1.58 10.46
N LEU A 184 31.20 2.36 9.55
CA LEU A 184 32.62 2.28 9.21
C LEU A 184 33.49 2.65 10.41
N GLN A 185 33.18 3.77 11.07
CA GLN A 185 33.88 4.20 12.29
C GLN A 185 33.75 3.14 13.40
N LEU A 186 32.53 2.64 13.64
CA LEU A 186 32.29 1.61 14.66
C LEU A 186 33.05 0.32 14.38
N LYS A 187 33.19 -0.10 13.12
CA LYS A 187 34.02 -1.26 12.76
C LYS A 187 35.51 -1.01 12.99
N GLU A 188 35.99 0.21 12.74
CA GLU A 188 37.38 0.59 13.01
C GLU A 188 37.68 0.56 14.51
N ASP A 189 36.77 1.14 15.31
CA ASP A 189 36.84 1.13 16.78
C ASP A 189 36.77 -0.30 17.35
N LEU A 190 35.84 -1.15 16.86
CA LEU A 190 35.74 -2.54 17.29
C LEU A 190 36.97 -3.37 16.91
N ASN A 191 37.57 -3.15 15.73
CA ASN A 191 38.78 -3.86 15.35
C ASN A 191 39.98 -3.53 16.25
N LEU A 192 39.97 -2.38 16.94
CA LEU A 192 40.95 -2.03 17.97
C LEU A 192 40.66 -2.73 19.31
N ASP A 193 39.39 -3.03 19.61
CA ASP A 193 38.94 -3.62 20.88
C ASP A 193 38.77 -5.16 20.89
N VAL A 194 38.74 -5.82 19.72
CA VAL A 194 38.61 -7.29 19.56
C VAL A 194 39.71 -8.10 20.25
N ALA A 195 40.76 -7.45 20.77
CA ALA A 195 41.72 -8.10 21.65
C ALA A 195 41.13 -8.56 23.00
N ASN A 196 39.97 -8.06 23.46
CA ASN A 196 39.32 -8.54 24.69
C ASN A 196 37.77 -8.54 24.59
N SER A 197 37.16 -9.60 25.11
CA SER A 197 35.77 -9.97 24.87
C SER A 197 34.71 -8.99 25.41
N SER A 198 33.60 -8.90 24.67
CA SER A 198 32.26 -8.53 25.14
C SER A 198 32.14 -7.17 25.83
N ASP A 199 32.38 -6.09 25.07
CA ASP A 199 32.07 -4.72 25.48
C ASP A 199 30.54 -4.44 25.42
N PRO A 200 29.89 -4.19 26.58
CA PRO A 200 28.48 -3.79 26.64
C PRO A 200 28.20 -2.42 26.00
N GLU A 201 29.19 -1.52 25.95
CA GLU A 201 29.03 -0.19 25.36
C GLU A 201 28.93 -0.28 23.82
N ALA A 202 29.80 -1.07 23.18
CA ALA A 202 29.69 -1.42 21.77
C ALA A 202 28.34 -2.07 21.41
N MET A 203 27.77 -2.89 22.29
CA MET A 203 26.44 -3.47 22.10
C MET A 203 25.34 -2.41 22.12
N GLN A 204 25.37 -1.48 23.07
CA GLN A 204 24.41 -0.36 23.11
C GLN A 204 24.52 0.52 21.85
N LYS A 205 25.74 0.76 21.35
CA LYS A 205 25.96 1.50 20.10
C LYS A 205 25.35 0.77 18.90
N LEU A 206 25.56 -0.54 18.78
CA LEU A 206 24.94 -1.37 17.73
C LEU A 206 23.40 -1.32 17.78
N ILE A 207 22.80 -1.48 18.96
CA ILE A 207 21.34 -1.38 19.14
C ILE A 207 20.85 0.01 18.73
N SER A 208 21.59 1.06 19.07
CA SER A 208 21.23 2.44 18.72
C SER A 208 21.28 2.70 17.21
N GLU A 209 22.31 2.19 16.51
CA GLU A 209 22.41 2.34 15.07
C GLU A 209 21.36 1.49 14.34
N PHE A 210 21.04 0.29 14.85
CA PHE A 210 19.94 -0.52 14.32
C PHE A 210 18.60 0.21 14.46
N THR A 211 18.36 0.81 15.63
CA THR A 211 17.14 1.58 15.88
C THR A 211 17.00 2.74 14.90
N LYS A 212 18.10 3.43 14.58
CA LYS A 212 18.10 4.51 13.58
C LYS A 212 17.87 3.97 12.16
N TYR A 213 18.51 2.86 11.79
CA TYR A 213 18.30 2.21 10.48
C TYR A 213 16.84 1.79 10.29
N TRP A 214 16.24 1.22 11.33
CA TRP A 214 14.82 0.93 11.36
C TRP A 214 13.96 2.19 11.17
N GLN A 215 14.23 3.25 11.93
CA GLN A 215 13.44 4.50 11.88
C GLN A 215 13.49 5.17 10.50
N SER A 216 14.57 5.01 9.74
CA SER A 216 14.70 5.55 8.39
C SER A 216 14.16 4.59 7.33
N VAL A 217 14.77 3.43 7.16
CA VAL A 217 14.52 2.52 6.02
C VAL A 217 13.40 1.55 6.31
N GLY A 218 13.44 0.89 7.46
CA GLY A 218 12.46 -0.11 7.82
C GLY A 218 11.05 0.48 7.87
N LEU A 219 10.91 1.67 8.48
CA LEU A 219 9.65 2.40 8.51
C LEU A 219 9.22 2.86 7.11
N PHE A 220 10.15 3.30 6.26
CA PHE A 220 9.85 3.69 4.88
C PHE A 220 9.30 2.52 4.06
N GLU A 221 9.99 1.37 4.08
CA GLU A 221 9.53 0.18 3.35
C GLU A 221 8.20 -0.33 3.90
N VAL A 222 8.04 -0.40 5.23
CA VAL A 222 6.75 -0.79 5.83
C VAL A 222 5.62 0.17 5.42
N ARG A 223 5.86 1.49 5.43
CA ARG A 223 4.88 2.47 4.94
C ARG A 223 4.53 2.24 3.47
N HIS A 224 5.52 1.97 2.63
CA HIS A 224 5.31 1.67 1.22
C HIS A 224 4.46 0.40 1.02
N TYR A 225 4.73 -0.68 1.77
CA TYR A 225 3.92 -1.90 1.75
C TYR A 225 2.49 -1.65 2.22
N PHE A 226 2.30 -0.98 3.35
CA PHE A 226 0.97 -0.67 3.88
C PHE A 226 0.17 0.22 2.92
N GLN A 227 0.83 1.18 2.26
CA GLN A 227 0.20 2.01 1.22
C GLN A 227 -0.29 1.17 0.04
N ALA A 228 0.54 0.27 -0.48
CA ALA A 228 0.17 -0.60 -1.59
C ALA A 228 -0.98 -1.54 -1.23
N ILE A 229 -1.01 -2.06 0.01
CA ILE A 229 -2.13 -2.87 0.51
C ILE A 229 -3.39 -2.01 0.57
N ALA A 230 -3.34 -0.83 1.19
CA ALA A 230 -4.49 0.07 1.30
C ALA A 230 -5.09 0.42 -0.08
N GLN A 231 -4.24 0.73 -1.06
CA GLN A 231 -4.67 0.98 -2.44
C GLN A 231 -5.29 -0.26 -3.10
N SER A 232 -4.73 -1.45 -2.84
CA SER A 232 -5.28 -2.71 -3.34
C SER A 232 -6.65 -3.02 -2.70
N MET A 233 -6.82 -2.75 -1.41
CA MET A 233 -8.06 -2.99 -0.67
C MET A 233 -9.24 -2.17 -1.20
N GLN A 234 -9.01 -1.00 -1.78
CA GLN A 234 -10.06 -0.21 -2.46
C GLN A 234 -10.72 -0.96 -3.63
N LYS A 235 -10.01 -1.92 -4.25
CA LYS A 235 -10.51 -2.75 -5.35
C LYS A 235 -11.05 -4.11 -4.89
N LEU A 236 -10.96 -4.42 -3.59
CA LEU A 236 -11.46 -5.67 -3.04
C LEU A 236 -12.97 -5.85 -3.25
N PRO A 237 -13.83 -4.80 -3.17
CA PRO A 237 -15.25 -4.95 -3.43
C PRO A 237 -15.58 -5.51 -4.82
N ASP A 238 -14.84 -5.09 -5.85
CA ASP A 238 -15.04 -5.55 -7.22
C ASP A 238 -14.59 -7.00 -7.38
N PHE A 239 -13.42 -7.35 -6.81
CA PHE A 239 -12.92 -8.72 -6.78
C PHE A 239 -13.92 -9.71 -6.14
N VAL A 240 -14.56 -9.30 -5.04
CA VAL A 240 -15.55 -10.12 -4.34
C VAL A 240 -16.81 -10.34 -5.20
N LYS A 241 -17.25 -9.31 -5.93
CA LYS A 241 -18.40 -9.40 -6.85
C LYS A 241 -18.12 -10.32 -8.03
N GLU A 242 -16.93 -10.22 -8.62
CA GLU A 242 -16.55 -10.99 -9.82
C GLU A 242 -16.32 -12.48 -9.55
N ASN A 243 -15.72 -12.85 -8.41
CA ASN A 243 -15.41 -14.25 -8.11
C ASN A 243 -16.55 -15.04 -7.47
N GLY A 244 -17.70 -14.40 -7.21
CA GLY A 244 -18.85 -15.09 -6.60
C GLY A 244 -18.62 -15.48 -5.13
N ASN A 245 -17.69 -14.80 -4.44
CA ASN A 245 -17.33 -15.05 -3.04
C ASN A 245 -18.43 -14.60 -2.07
N LEU A 246 -19.43 -13.87 -2.57
CA LEU A 246 -20.61 -13.43 -1.83
C LEU A 246 -21.79 -14.37 -2.11
N LYS A 247 -22.26 -15.07 -1.07
CA LYS A 247 -23.45 -15.95 -1.14
C LYS A 247 -24.59 -15.33 -0.35
N GLY A 248 -25.74 -15.13 -0.99
CA GLY A 248 -26.95 -14.60 -0.35
C GLY A 248 -27.95 -15.70 0.00
N LYS A 249 -28.53 -15.62 1.20
CA LYS A 249 -29.68 -16.41 1.63
C LYS A 249 -30.71 -15.49 2.30
N GLY A 250 -31.61 -14.93 1.50
CA GLY A 250 -32.62 -13.98 1.99
C GLY A 250 -32.01 -12.64 2.38
N LEU A 251 -32.15 -12.24 3.65
CA LEU A 251 -31.60 -11.00 4.22
C LEU A 251 -30.18 -11.16 4.79
N GLU A 252 -29.63 -12.38 4.75
CA GLU A 252 -28.28 -12.69 5.22
C GLU A 252 -27.36 -13.00 4.03
N TYR A 253 -26.15 -12.48 4.10
CA TYR A 253 -25.10 -12.70 3.11
C TYR A 253 -23.85 -13.21 3.81
N THR A 254 -23.13 -14.13 3.17
CA THR A 254 -21.86 -14.66 3.64
C THR A 254 -20.80 -14.38 2.60
N LEU A 255 -19.79 -13.61 2.98
CA LEU A 255 -18.57 -13.42 2.23
C LEU A 255 -17.52 -14.41 2.75
N SER A 256 -16.91 -15.17 1.85
CA SER A 256 -15.80 -16.06 2.17
C SER A 256 -14.62 -15.78 1.25
N ILE A 257 -13.44 -15.57 1.81
CA ILE A 257 -12.19 -15.35 1.07
C ILE A 257 -11.14 -16.32 1.60
N LYS A 258 -10.50 -17.08 0.71
CA LYS A 258 -9.35 -17.91 1.08
C LYS A 258 -8.05 -17.10 1.05
N ASP A 259 -7.07 -17.53 1.82
CA ASP A 259 -5.73 -16.92 1.77
C ASP A 259 -5.12 -16.98 0.37
N GLU A 260 -5.26 -18.11 -0.35
CA GLU A 260 -4.83 -18.26 -1.75
C GLU A 260 -5.47 -17.22 -2.68
N GLU A 261 -6.77 -16.97 -2.49
CA GLU A 261 -7.53 -15.99 -3.28
C GLU A 261 -7.08 -14.56 -2.97
N LEU A 262 -6.84 -14.23 -1.69
CA LEU A 262 -6.32 -12.94 -1.27
C LEU A 262 -4.91 -12.70 -1.84
N ASN A 263 -4.02 -13.68 -1.74
CA ASN A 263 -2.66 -13.57 -2.30
C ASN A 263 -2.71 -13.40 -3.81
N ALA A 264 -3.54 -14.18 -4.51
CA ALA A 264 -3.71 -14.05 -5.96
C ALA A 264 -4.28 -12.69 -6.36
N PHE A 265 -5.22 -12.14 -5.58
CA PHE A 265 -5.74 -10.80 -5.77
C PHE A 265 -4.64 -9.75 -5.62
N LEU A 266 -3.91 -9.77 -4.50
CA LEU A 266 -2.87 -8.79 -4.21
C LEU A 266 -1.75 -8.82 -5.27
N ARG A 267 -1.27 -10.02 -5.65
CA ARG A 267 -0.24 -10.19 -6.69
C ARG A 267 -0.67 -9.70 -8.08
N LYS A 268 -1.98 -9.67 -8.36
CA LYS A 268 -2.50 -9.05 -9.60
C LYS A 268 -2.52 -7.52 -9.54
N GLN A 269 -2.56 -6.93 -8.35
CA GLN A 269 -2.54 -5.48 -8.20
C GLN A 269 -1.13 -4.92 -8.28
N ASP A 270 -0.17 -5.60 -7.65
CA ASP A 270 1.23 -5.17 -7.61
C ASP A 270 2.19 -6.36 -7.53
N GLU A 271 3.26 -6.33 -8.32
CA GLU A 271 4.30 -7.36 -8.34
C GLU A 271 5.08 -7.44 -7.02
N MET A 272 5.09 -6.38 -6.21
CA MET A 272 5.72 -6.39 -4.88
C MET A 272 5.16 -7.49 -3.98
N PHE A 273 3.90 -7.88 -4.16
CA PHE A 273 3.26 -8.94 -3.37
C PHE A 273 3.70 -10.36 -3.74
N ASN A 274 4.54 -10.52 -4.77
CA ASN A 274 5.14 -11.81 -5.09
C ASN A 274 6.11 -12.30 -4.02
N GLN A 275 6.68 -11.38 -3.24
CA GLN A 275 7.60 -11.67 -2.13
C GLN A 275 6.89 -11.76 -0.78
N PHE A 276 5.56 -11.66 -0.78
CA PHE A 276 4.73 -11.73 0.41
C PHE A 276 3.78 -12.92 0.35
N GLN A 277 3.46 -13.39 1.54
CA GLN A 277 2.44 -14.38 1.79
C GLN A 277 1.55 -13.92 2.93
N PHE A 278 0.27 -13.78 2.62
CA PHE A 278 -0.79 -13.51 3.58
C PHE A 278 -1.41 -14.83 4.01
N VAL A 279 -1.47 -15.10 5.30
CA VAL A 279 -1.99 -16.35 5.85
C VAL A 279 -3.05 -16.00 6.90
N PHE A 280 -4.24 -16.60 6.75
CA PHE A 280 -5.26 -16.56 7.79
C PHE A 280 -4.98 -17.65 8.81
N LYS A 281 -4.87 -17.27 10.08
CA LYS A 281 -4.75 -18.14 11.23
C LYS A 281 -5.98 -17.93 12.14
N ASP A 282 -6.05 -18.68 13.23
CA ASP A 282 -7.13 -18.54 14.19
C ASP A 282 -7.19 -17.12 14.76
N ASN A 283 -8.27 -16.39 14.45
CA ASN A 283 -8.54 -14.99 14.82
C ASN A 283 -7.54 -13.91 14.34
N VAL A 284 -6.49 -14.27 13.60
CA VAL A 284 -5.47 -13.32 13.13
C VAL A 284 -5.12 -13.53 11.65
N ILE A 285 -4.75 -12.45 10.98
CA ILE A 285 -4.10 -12.49 9.66
C ILE A 285 -2.63 -12.14 9.85
N ALA A 286 -1.76 -12.94 9.25
CA ALA A 286 -0.33 -12.70 9.22
C ALA A 286 0.15 -12.42 7.79
N ALA A 287 0.93 -11.37 7.60
CA ALA A 287 1.66 -11.09 6.37
C ALA A 287 3.14 -11.36 6.62
N ILE A 288 3.73 -12.24 5.82
CA ILE A 288 5.13 -12.64 5.93
C ILE A 288 5.79 -12.31 4.61
N GLY A 289 6.85 -11.51 4.64
CA GLY A 289 7.62 -11.16 3.45
C GLY A 289 9.11 -11.22 3.71
N GLU A 290 9.84 -11.61 2.67
CA GLU A 290 11.31 -11.57 2.67
C GLU A 290 11.81 -11.03 1.34
N ARG A 291 12.68 -10.03 1.41
CA ARG A 291 13.34 -9.46 0.24
C ARG A 291 14.75 -9.01 0.58
N GLU A 292 15.75 -9.52 -0.16
CA GLU A 292 17.13 -9.02 -0.11
C GLU A 292 17.70 -8.93 1.32
N GLY A 293 17.42 -9.96 2.15
CA GLY A 293 17.86 -10.02 3.55
C GLY A 293 16.92 -9.37 4.57
N LEU A 294 15.93 -8.61 4.12
CA LEU A 294 14.93 -7.98 4.98
C LEU A 294 13.70 -8.88 5.13
N LYS A 295 13.39 -9.27 6.37
CA LYS A 295 12.22 -10.05 6.76
C LYS A 295 11.22 -9.17 7.48
N VAL A 296 10.00 -9.12 6.97
CA VAL A 296 8.89 -8.40 7.58
C VAL A 296 7.83 -9.41 8.02
N TYR A 297 7.38 -9.28 9.26
CA TYR A 297 6.25 -10.02 9.80
C TYR A 297 5.22 -9.03 10.33
N VAL A 298 4.01 -9.05 9.78
CA VAL A 298 2.88 -8.27 10.29
C VAL A 298 1.82 -9.25 10.76
N GLU A 299 1.26 -9.01 11.94
CA GLU A 299 0.13 -9.76 12.47
C GLU A 299 -0.93 -8.77 12.95
N GLY A 300 -2.18 -9.07 12.64
CA GLY A 300 -3.29 -8.25 13.08
C GLY A 300 -4.61 -8.96 13.04
N ARG A 301 -5.65 -8.25 13.43
CA ARG A 301 -7.02 -8.77 13.54
C ARG A 301 -8.03 -7.82 12.95
N TYR A 302 -9.14 -8.40 12.53
CA TYR A 302 -10.31 -7.64 12.13
C TYR A 302 -11.31 -7.52 13.29
N THR A 303 -11.87 -6.33 13.48
CA THR A 303 -12.96 -6.06 14.42
C THR A 303 -14.06 -5.26 13.74
N ILE A 304 -15.30 -5.39 14.20
CA ILE A 304 -16.42 -4.62 13.67
C ILE A 304 -16.56 -3.37 14.53
N GLU A 305 -16.45 -2.21 13.90
CA GLU A 305 -16.62 -0.91 14.55
C GLU A 305 -17.72 -0.12 13.86
N ASN A 306 -18.56 0.58 14.64
CA ASN A 306 -19.70 1.33 14.13
C ASN A 306 -19.39 2.83 13.95
N GLU A 307 -18.31 3.34 14.55
CA GLU A 307 -17.94 4.75 14.55
C GLU A 307 -16.53 4.96 13.94
N PRO A 308 -16.31 6.04 13.15
CA PRO A 308 -17.29 7.02 12.67
C PRO A 308 -18.19 6.50 11.54
N GLN A 309 -17.85 5.37 10.93
CA GLN A 309 -18.63 4.66 9.92
C GLN A 309 -18.53 3.16 10.19
N HIS A 310 -19.63 2.43 9.97
CA HIS A 310 -19.65 0.99 10.14
C HIS A 310 -18.67 0.29 9.20
N ALA A 311 -17.61 -0.29 9.76
CA ALA A 311 -16.50 -0.88 9.05
C ALA A 311 -15.94 -2.11 9.77
N ILE A 312 -15.32 -3.00 9.01
CA ILE A 312 -14.48 -4.07 9.53
C ILE A 312 -13.06 -3.49 9.60
N ARG A 313 -12.68 -3.01 10.78
CA ARG A 313 -11.40 -2.33 11.04
C ARG A 313 -10.28 -3.32 11.26
N PHE A 314 -9.15 -3.08 10.60
CA PHE A 314 -7.92 -3.84 10.81
C PHE A 314 -7.06 -3.19 11.90
N HIS A 315 -6.64 -3.99 12.87
CA HIS A 315 -5.73 -3.58 13.94
C HIS A 315 -4.44 -4.39 13.85
N VAL A 316 -3.30 -3.70 13.85
CA VAL A 316 -1.96 -4.28 13.86
C VAL A 316 -1.61 -4.68 15.28
N GLU A 317 -1.60 -5.98 15.55
CA GLU A 317 -1.25 -6.55 16.85
C GLU A 317 0.25 -6.73 17.02
N ARG A 318 0.97 -7.13 15.97
CA ARG A 318 2.42 -7.32 16.01
C ARG A 318 3.02 -6.90 14.68
N LEU A 319 4.19 -6.27 14.75
CA LEU A 319 4.96 -5.91 13.57
C LEU A 319 6.42 -6.17 13.92
N GLN A 320 7.08 -7.02 13.13
CA GLN A 320 8.47 -7.38 13.31
C GLN A 320 9.25 -7.14 12.04
N PHE A 321 10.50 -6.70 12.23
CA PHE A 321 11.46 -6.50 11.17
C PHE A 321 12.76 -7.22 11.55
N ASN A 322 13.20 -8.15 10.72
CA ASN A 322 14.36 -9.01 10.99
C ASN A 322 14.32 -9.71 12.37
N GLY A 323 13.12 -10.07 12.83
CA GLY A 323 12.90 -10.76 14.12
C GLY A 323 12.75 -9.84 15.34
N LEU A 324 12.84 -8.52 15.16
CA LEU A 324 12.68 -7.54 16.23
C LEU A 324 11.29 -6.92 16.18
N GLU A 325 10.59 -6.92 17.32
CA GLU A 325 9.21 -6.41 17.44
C GLU A 325 9.19 -4.89 17.65
N LEU A 326 8.32 -4.20 16.91
CA LEU A 326 8.22 -2.74 16.94
C LEU A 326 7.42 -2.20 18.12
N SER A 327 7.68 -0.93 18.45
CA SER A 327 6.95 -0.20 19.48
C SER A 327 5.46 -0.04 19.14
N GLU A 328 4.62 0.03 20.17
CA GLU A 328 3.18 0.25 20.04
C GLU A 328 2.84 1.59 19.37
N ALA A 329 3.64 2.64 19.62
CA ALA A 329 3.45 3.95 19.02
C ALA A 329 3.55 3.91 17.48
N THR A 330 4.57 3.21 16.96
CA THR A 330 4.76 3.04 15.51
C THR A 330 3.61 2.28 14.86
N ARG A 331 3.10 1.23 15.53
CA ARG A 331 1.94 0.47 15.04
C ARG A 331 0.68 1.33 14.93
N LYS A 332 0.37 2.10 15.97
CA LYS A 332 -0.80 3.01 15.98
C LYS A 332 -0.69 4.10 14.91
N ASP A 333 0.52 4.60 14.64
CA ASP A 333 0.72 5.60 13.60
C ASP A 333 0.49 5.01 12.20
N LEU A 334 0.93 3.78 11.95
CA LEU A 334 0.68 3.07 10.68
C LEU A 334 -0.82 2.81 10.47
N GLU A 335 -1.54 2.37 11.51
CA GLU A 335 -3.00 2.17 11.46
C GLU A 335 -3.77 3.45 11.12
N LYS A 336 -3.34 4.59 11.65
CA LYS A 336 -3.97 5.89 11.35
C LYS A 336 -3.67 6.37 9.93
N GLN A 337 -2.46 6.08 9.44
CA GLN A 337 -1.99 6.59 8.16
C GLN A 337 -2.52 5.78 6.97
N PHE A 338 -2.72 4.47 7.14
CA PHE A 338 -3.14 3.58 6.06
C PHE A 338 -4.48 2.91 6.37
N ASP A 339 -5.48 3.22 5.54
CA ASP A 339 -6.81 2.63 5.68
C ASP A 339 -6.81 1.20 5.13
N LEU A 340 -6.62 0.23 6.03
CA LEU A 340 -6.71 -1.20 5.76
C LEU A 340 -8.10 -1.78 6.07
N ASN A 341 -9.09 -0.91 6.27
CA ASN A 341 -10.43 -1.30 6.67
C ASN A 341 -11.23 -1.82 5.48
N PHE A 342 -12.18 -2.71 5.77
CA PHE A 342 -13.15 -3.16 4.81
C PHE A 342 -14.52 -2.55 5.11
N TYR A 343 -15.13 -1.94 4.10
CA TYR A 343 -16.42 -1.24 4.23
C TYR A 343 -17.51 -2.04 3.51
N PRO A 344 -18.35 -2.82 4.22
CA PRO A 344 -19.43 -3.59 3.59
C PRO A 344 -20.35 -2.76 2.71
N GLN A 345 -20.55 -1.48 3.03
CA GLN A 345 -21.41 -0.60 2.23
C GLN A 345 -20.87 -0.34 0.81
N GLN A 346 -19.58 -0.54 0.56
CA GLN A 346 -18.99 -0.44 -0.78
C GLN A 346 -19.38 -1.63 -1.68
N LEU A 347 -19.69 -2.80 -1.08
CA LEU A 347 -20.27 -3.90 -1.83
C LEU A 347 -21.71 -3.55 -2.22
N VAL A 348 -22.54 -3.24 -1.22
CA VAL A 348 -23.94 -2.87 -1.37
C VAL A 348 -24.33 -1.93 -0.22
N SER A 349 -24.92 -0.78 -0.54
CA SER A 349 -25.14 0.32 0.43
C SER A 349 -26.02 -0.02 1.63
N PHE A 350 -26.89 -1.03 1.51
CA PHE A 350 -27.82 -1.45 2.56
C PHE A 350 -27.30 -2.61 3.42
N ILE A 351 -26.02 -2.99 3.33
CA ILE A 351 -25.49 -4.16 4.06
C ILE A 351 -24.53 -3.72 5.17
N GLU A 352 -24.63 -4.37 6.33
CA GLU A 352 -23.75 -4.21 7.49
C GLU A 352 -23.13 -5.57 7.89
N ALA A 353 -21.89 -5.56 8.37
CA ALA A 353 -21.22 -6.71 8.96
C ALA A 353 -21.77 -7.00 10.36
N LYS A 354 -22.11 -8.26 10.62
CA LYS A 354 -22.57 -8.75 11.93
C LYS A 354 -21.50 -9.59 12.63
N GLU A 355 -20.72 -10.33 11.86
CA GLU A 355 -19.71 -11.23 12.40
C GLU A 355 -18.52 -11.34 11.43
N VAL A 356 -17.31 -11.35 11.98
CA VAL A 356 -16.08 -11.63 11.25
C VAL A 356 -15.40 -12.80 11.94
N LYS A 357 -15.09 -13.84 11.18
CA LYS A 357 -14.34 -15.01 11.63
C LYS A 357 -13.13 -15.22 10.75
N LEU A 358 -11.98 -15.33 11.39
CA LEU A 358 -10.73 -15.77 10.79
C LEU A 358 -10.49 -17.20 11.27
N GLU A 359 -10.67 -18.14 10.35
CA GLU A 359 -10.31 -19.54 10.53
C GLU A 359 -9.03 -19.81 9.73
N PRO A 360 -8.27 -20.88 10.04
CA PRO A 360 -7.11 -21.25 9.25
C PRO A 360 -7.43 -21.30 7.74
N HIS A 361 -6.68 -20.53 6.95
CA HIS A 361 -6.82 -20.38 5.51
C HIS A 361 -8.13 -19.73 5.00
N GLN A 362 -9.02 -19.24 5.88
CA GLN A 362 -10.31 -18.73 5.48
C GLN A 362 -10.81 -17.55 6.33
N LEU A 363 -11.10 -16.43 5.67
CA LEU A 363 -11.86 -15.31 6.22
C LEU A 363 -13.33 -15.47 5.87
N THR A 364 -14.20 -15.50 6.88
CA THR A 364 -15.66 -15.51 6.72
C THR A 364 -16.27 -14.27 7.37
N VAL A 365 -17.00 -13.49 6.59
CA VAL A 365 -17.77 -12.33 7.08
C VAL A 365 -19.25 -12.59 6.87
N LYS A 366 -20.02 -12.53 7.96
CA LYS A 366 -21.48 -12.51 7.89
C LYS A 366 -21.98 -11.08 7.81
N LEU A 367 -22.83 -10.87 6.83
CA LEU A 367 -23.37 -9.60 6.40
C LEU A 367 -24.90 -9.69 6.49
N ALA A 368 -25.56 -8.62 6.89
CA ALA A 368 -27.02 -8.55 6.97
C ALA A 368 -27.53 -7.23 6.42
N VAL A 369 -28.77 -7.24 5.90
CA VAL A 369 -29.44 -6.00 5.48
C VAL A 369 -29.65 -5.09 6.70
N LYS A 370 -29.28 -3.83 6.54
CA LYS A 370 -29.58 -2.74 7.45
C LYS A 370 -31.09 -2.54 7.48
N LEU A 371 -31.70 -2.84 8.63
CA LEU A 371 -33.12 -2.60 8.89
C LEU A 371 -33.38 -1.16 9.29
#